data_AF-A0A0R3EKK5-F1
#
_entry.id   AF-A0A0R3EKK5-F1
#
_cell.length_a   1.000
_cell.length_b   1.000
_cell.length_c   1.000
_cell.angle_alpha   90.00
_cell.angle_beta   90.00
_cell.angle_gamma   90.00
#
_symmetry.space_group_name_H-M   'P 1'
#
loop_
_entity.id
_entity.type
_entity.pdbx_description
1 polymer ?
#
loop_
_entity_poly.entity_id
_entity_poly.type
_entity_poly.pdbx_seq_one_letter_code
_entity_poly.pdbx_strand_id
1 'polypeptide(L)'
;MLKSLVTLTAVCALAATAPLALAEPGDDPAPVQPVADAPPPPPVDDGFMQSAEPGTLSTPDGWILAVAAKDETILPVAPLTTALSSREYLVGGTFIGGVKGSGKTKLAGGTLEAGYQIGCGITGGPVELMGGVSLQPSISMAGVPSASAGVVGQIKVGLRPGTVTIVPVNKKSFEGTTSRTTITGFRIKIDGCVGQSFIRSYATFTSSTENTDDVVTYMGVTKAV
;
A
#
# COMPACT_ATOMS: atom_id res chain seq x y z
N MET A 1 -67.06 -25.47 40.15
CA MET A 1 -67.14 -26.94 40.07
C MET A 1 -65.71 -27.46 40.14
N LEU A 2 -65.25 -27.79 41.34
CA LEU A 2 -64.96 -29.16 41.84
C LEU A 2 -63.52 -29.60 41.43
N LYS A 3 -62.51 -29.33 42.28
CA LYS A 3 -61.81 -30.28 43.22
C LYS A 3 -60.97 -31.33 42.47
N SER A 4 -59.73 -31.69 42.81
CA SER A 4 -58.98 -31.77 44.09
C SER A 4 -57.48 -32.04 43.75
N LEU A 5 -56.46 -31.45 44.39
CA LEU A 5 -55.70 -31.91 45.60
C LEU A 5 -54.88 -33.22 45.33
N VAL A 6 -53.57 -33.42 45.59
CA VAL A 6 -52.64 -33.16 46.74
C VAL A 6 -51.23 -33.68 46.34
N THR A 7 -50.15 -32.89 46.29
CA THR A 7 -49.00 -32.71 47.23
C THR A 7 -48.35 -33.92 47.92
N LEU A 8 -47.02 -34.08 47.81
CA LEU A 8 -46.02 -34.32 48.89
C LEU A 8 -44.58 -34.37 48.28
N THR A 9 -43.76 -33.31 48.38
CA THR A 9 -42.63 -33.08 49.32
C THR A 9 -41.50 -34.12 49.37
N ALA A 10 -40.27 -33.67 49.08
CA ALA A 10 -39.08 -33.96 49.89
C ALA A 10 -38.02 -32.85 49.66
N VAL A 11 -37.85 -32.01 50.67
CA VAL A 11 -36.77 -31.03 50.82
C VAL A 11 -35.68 -31.69 51.66
N CYS A 12 -34.43 -31.70 51.20
CA CYS A 12 -33.27 -31.90 52.07
C CYS A 12 -32.19 -30.87 51.74
N ALA A 13 -31.88 -30.07 52.76
CA ALA A 13 -30.78 -29.11 52.84
C ALA A 13 -29.41 -29.79 52.72
N LEU A 14 -28.37 -29.01 52.40
CA LEU A 14 -26.99 -29.11 52.94
C LEU A 14 -26.20 -27.91 52.35
N ALA A 15 -26.03 -26.84 53.13
CA ALA A 15 -24.82 -26.52 53.90
C ALA A 15 -23.66 -25.97 53.05
N ALA A 16 -23.36 -24.69 53.27
CA ALA A 16 -22.18 -24.01 52.76
C ALA A 16 -20.91 -24.58 53.41
N THR A 17 -19.93 -24.97 52.59
CA THR A 17 -18.53 -25.06 52.99
C THR A 17 -17.66 -24.71 51.79
N ALA A 18 -16.85 -23.66 51.92
CA ALA A 18 -15.74 -23.39 51.01
C ALA A 18 -14.85 -24.64 50.91
N PRO A 19 -14.31 -24.99 49.73
CA PRO A 19 -13.33 -26.06 49.65
C PRO A 19 -12.09 -25.62 50.44
N LEU A 20 -11.84 -26.37 51.51
CA LEU A 20 -10.59 -26.37 52.25
C LEU A 20 -9.46 -26.67 51.26
N ALA A 21 -8.40 -25.86 51.33
CA ALA A 21 -7.12 -26.17 50.75
C ALA A 21 -6.58 -27.46 51.41
N LEU A 22 -6.78 -28.58 50.73
CA LEU A 22 -6.04 -29.81 50.96
C LEU A 22 -4.78 -29.72 50.09
N ALA A 23 -3.63 -29.58 50.75
CA ALA A 23 -2.34 -29.77 50.11
C ALA A 23 -2.18 -31.28 49.83
N GLU A 24 -2.36 -31.70 48.58
CA GLU A 24 -1.94 -33.02 48.13
C GLU A 24 -0.42 -33.04 47.90
N PRO A 25 0.31 -34.05 48.38
CA PRO A 25 1.76 -34.17 48.17
C PRO A 25 2.04 -34.62 46.74
N GLY A 26 2.70 -33.75 45.97
CA GLY A 26 3.41 -33.97 44.71
C GLY A 26 3.08 -35.21 43.87
N ASP A 27 2.32 -35.00 42.79
CA ASP A 27 2.35 -35.85 41.60
C ASP A 27 3.06 -35.09 40.47
N ASP A 28 4.02 -35.78 39.85
CA ASP A 28 4.96 -35.28 38.83
C ASP A 28 4.27 -34.59 37.64
N PRO A 29 4.92 -33.57 37.02
CA PRO A 29 4.36 -32.94 35.83
C PRO A 29 4.18 -33.96 34.71
N ALA A 30 2.96 -34.03 34.17
CA ALA A 30 2.64 -34.85 33.01
C ALA A 30 3.66 -34.59 31.87
N PRO A 31 4.13 -35.63 31.16
CA PRO A 31 5.12 -35.44 30.11
C PRO A 31 4.57 -34.50 29.03
N VAL A 32 5.27 -33.38 28.82
CA VAL A 32 4.98 -32.43 27.74
C VAL A 32 5.13 -33.20 26.43
N GLN A 33 4.02 -33.42 25.72
CA GLN A 33 4.09 -33.97 24.36
C GLN A 33 4.86 -32.96 23.51
N PRO A 34 5.97 -33.35 22.84
CA PRO A 34 6.68 -32.44 21.97
C PRO A 34 5.73 -32.03 20.84
N VAL A 35 5.45 -30.73 20.75
CA VAL A 35 4.86 -30.12 19.55
C VAL A 35 5.76 -30.52 18.38
N ALA A 36 5.21 -31.29 17.44
CA ALA A 36 5.89 -31.58 16.18
C ALA A 36 6.36 -30.25 15.57
N ASP A 37 7.61 -30.20 15.11
CA ASP A 37 8.21 -29.03 14.46
C ASP A 37 7.23 -28.44 13.44
N ALA A 38 6.62 -27.30 13.80
CA ALA A 38 5.83 -26.54 12.85
C ALA A 38 6.76 -26.14 11.70
N PRO A 39 6.31 -26.22 10.43
CA PRO A 39 7.09 -25.73 9.31
C PRO A 39 7.56 -24.30 9.62
N PRO A 40 8.83 -23.95 9.32
CA PRO A 40 9.31 -22.59 9.54
C PRO A 40 8.37 -21.59 8.86
N PRO A 41 8.08 -20.46 9.51
CA PRO A 41 7.17 -19.47 8.94
C PRO A 41 7.66 -19.06 7.54
N PRO A 42 6.73 -18.75 6.61
CA PRO A 42 7.11 -18.31 5.29
C PRO A 42 8.02 -17.07 5.40
N PRO A 43 8.98 -16.90 4.48
CA PRO A 43 9.83 -15.73 4.45
C PRO A 43 9.00 -14.45 4.46
N VAL A 44 9.34 -13.51 5.33
CA VAL A 44 8.72 -12.19 5.36
C VAL A 44 9.28 -11.38 4.18
N ASP A 45 8.42 -10.84 3.33
CA ASP A 45 8.83 -9.83 2.33
C ASP A 45 9.21 -8.56 3.11
N ASP A 46 10.51 -8.27 3.19
CA ASP A 46 11.06 -7.07 3.81
C ASP A 46 10.95 -5.84 2.89
N GLY A 47 10.42 -6.04 1.68
CA GLY A 47 10.27 -5.01 0.67
C GLY A 47 11.58 -4.62 0.02
N PHE A 48 12.69 -5.34 0.25
CA PHE A 48 14.00 -4.97 -0.29
C PHE A 48 13.96 -4.76 -1.82
N MET A 49 14.61 -3.70 -2.28
CA MET A 49 14.76 -3.41 -3.69
C MET A 49 16.20 -3.04 -4.03
N GLN A 50 16.72 -3.63 -5.10
CA GLN A 50 18.03 -3.26 -5.61
C GLN A 50 17.99 -1.83 -6.19
N SER A 51 18.96 -1.01 -5.78
CA SER A 51 19.18 0.30 -6.37
C SER A 51 19.68 0.21 -7.80
N ALA A 52 19.19 1.11 -8.65
CA ALA A 52 19.63 1.27 -10.01
C ALA A 52 21.01 1.96 -10.09
N GLU A 53 21.52 2.10 -11.31
CA GLU A 53 22.76 2.84 -11.55
C GLU A 53 22.59 4.32 -11.16
N PRO A 54 23.62 4.96 -10.55
CA PRO A 54 23.61 6.38 -10.28
C PRO A 54 23.38 7.23 -11.53
N GLY A 55 22.65 8.33 -11.37
CA GLY A 55 22.62 9.40 -12.36
C GLY A 55 23.88 10.24 -12.24
N THR A 56 24.57 10.49 -13.36
CA THR A 56 25.77 11.34 -13.39
C THR A 56 25.67 12.41 -14.47
N LEU A 57 26.20 13.60 -14.21
CA LEU A 57 26.26 14.70 -15.17
C LEU A 57 27.61 15.40 -15.08
N SER A 58 28.31 15.51 -16.21
CA SER A 58 29.46 16.39 -16.35
C SER A 58 28.98 17.74 -16.88
N THR A 59 29.25 18.80 -16.14
CA THR A 59 28.78 20.15 -16.47
C THR A 59 29.80 20.87 -17.36
N PRO A 60 29.38 21.88 -18.15
CA PRO A 60 30.28 22.64 -19.01
C PRO A 60 31.40 23.40 -18.27
N ASP A 61 31.18 23.73 -17.00
CA ASP A 61 32.14 24.42 -16.15
C ASP A 61 33.12 23.47 -15.43
N GLY A 62 32.99 22.15 -15.61
CA GLY A 62 33.95 21.15 -15.15
C GLY A 62 33.60 20.45 -13.83
N TRP A 63 32.37 20.61 -13.35
CA TRP A 63 31.85 19.81 -12.24
C TRP A 63 31.34 18.45 -12.72
N ILE A 64 31.32 17.49 -11.80
CA ILE A 64 30.75 16.17 -11.98
C ILE A 64 29.72 15.98 -10.88
N LEU A 65 28.45 16.02 -11.24
CA LEU A 65 27.33 15.73 -10.35
C LEU A 65 27.03 14.23 -10.39
N ALA A 66 26.65 13.69 -9.23
CA ALA A 66 26.15 12.33 -9.10
C ALA A 66 24.97 12.30 -8.13
N VAL A 67 23.98 11.48 -8.42
CA VAL A 67 22.87 11.17 -7.53
C VAL A 67 22.62 9.66 -7.55
N ALA A 68 22.50 9.07 -6.36
CA ALA A 68 22.33 7.64 -6.19
C ALA A 68 21.36 7.36 -5.05
N ALA A 69 20.86 6.13 -5.01
CA ALA A 69 20.14 5.59 -3.86
C ALA A 69 20.84 4.33 -3.32
N LYS A 70 20.50 3.99 -2.09
CA LYS A 70 20.88 2.74 -1.43
C LYS A 70 19.85 2.36 -0.37
N ASP A 71 19.89 1.10 0.04
CA ASP A 71 19.03 0.55 1.09
C ASP A 71 17.54 0.82 0.81
N GLU A 72 17.14 0.65 -0.45
CA GLU A 72 15.78 0.93 -0.90
C GLU A 72 14.83 -0.19 -0.51
N THR A 73 13.64 0.19 -0.07
CA THR A 73 12.56 -0.73 0.25
C THR A 73 11.25 -0.23 -0.34
N ILE A 74 10.49 -1.14 -0.94
CA ILE A 74 9.14 -0.94 -1.43
C ILE A 74 8.33 -2.17 -1.03
N LEU A 75 7.57 -2.03 0.05
CA LEU A 75 6.70 -3.07 0.59
C LEU A 75 5.23 -2.73 0.27
N PRO A 76 4.56 -3.50 -0.61
CA PRO A 76 3.11 -3.42 -0.76
C PRO A 76 2.42 -3.78 0.56
N VAL A 77 1.43 -2.97 0.96
CA VAL A 77 0.61 -3.24 2.13
C VAL A 77 -0.87 -3.18 1.79
N ALA A 78 -1.69 -3.86 2.60
CA ALA A 78 -3.13 -3.81 2.44
C ALA A 78 -3.62 -2.34 2.55
N PRO A 79 -4.38 -1.83 1.56
CA PRO A 79 -4.93 -0.49 1.63
C PRO A 79 -5.84 -0.31 2.84
N LEU A 80 -5.65 0.79 3.58
CA LEU A 80 -6.49 1.10 4.74
C LEU A 80 -7.98 1.27 4.37
N THR A 81 -8.26 1.68 3.13
CA THR A 81 -9.62 1.82 2.59
C THR A 81 -10.25 0.47 2.23
N THR A 82 -9.49 -0.62 2.17
CA THR A 82 -9.90 -1.96 1.69
C THR A 82 -10.46 -1.98 0.26
N ALA A 83 -10.36 -0.86 -0.47
CA ALA A 83 -10.84 -0.76 -1.84
C ALA A 83 -9.92 -1.55 -2.78
N LEU A 84 -10.54 -2.38 -3.64
CA LEU A 84 -9.83 -3.18 -4.63
C LEU A 84 -9.08 -2.32 -5.67
N SER A 85 -9.52 -1.08 -5.84
CA SER A 85 -8.90 -0.06 -6.69
C SER A 85 -7.90 0.84 -5.94
N SER A 86 -7.60 0.56 -4.67
CA SER A 86 -6.59 1.30 -3.92
C SER A 86 -5.30 0.50 -3.85
N ARG A 87 -4.15 1.18 -3.89
CA ARG A 87 -2.83 0.59 -3.64
C ARG A 87 -2.15 1.38 -2.55
N GLU A 88 -1.40 0.68 -1.71
CA GLU A 88 -0.69 1.28 -0.61
C GLU A 88 0.69 0.64 -0.43
N TYR A 89 1.69 1.47 -0.14
CA TYR A 89 3.08 1.06 -0.04
C TYR A 89 3.72 1.66 1.21
N LEU A 90 4.55 0.87 1.88
CA LEU A 90 5.56 1.36 2.80
C LEU A 90 6.89 1.40 2.07
N VAL A 91 7.47 2.59 1.98
CA VAL A 91 8.69 2.81 1.22
C VAL A 91 9.81 3.39 2.08
N GLY A 92 11.03 3.06 1.69
CA GLY A 92 12.25 3.50 2.34
C GLY A 92 13.41 3.56 1.37
N GLY A 93 14.45 4.28 1.74
CA GLY A 93 15.65 4.44 0.91
C GLY A 93 16.49 5.61 1.38
N THR A 94 17.79 5.54 1.12
CA THR A 94 18.72 6.64 1.34
C THR A 94 19.21 7.17 0.00
N PHE A 95 18.89 8.43 -0.28
CA PHE A 95 19.26 9.14 -1.50
C PHE A 95 20.40 10.10 -1.21
N ILE A 96 21.42 10.08 -2.05
CA ILE A 96 22.67 10.80 -1.86
C ILE A 96 22.99 11.55 -3.14
N GLY A 97 23.14 12.86 -3.03
CA GLY A 97 23.62 13.73 -4.10
C GLY A 97 25.02 14.24 -3.79
N GLY A 98 25.85 14.38 -4.81
CA GLY A 98 27.23 14.83 -4.66
C GLY A 98 27.77 15.57 -5.88
N VAL A 99 28.65 16.53 -5.64
CA VAL A 99 29.42 17.27 -6.63
C VAL A 99 30.90 16.98 -6.41
N LYS A 100 31.62 16.65 -7.47
CA LYS A 100 33.07 16.44 -7.49
C LYS A 100 33.69 17.18 -8.68
N GLY A 101 35.02 17.25 -8.70
CA GLY A 101 35.78 17.87 -9.77
C GLY A 101 36.36 19.23 -9.37
N SER A 102 36.87 19.95 -10.35
CA SER A 102 37.53 21.25 -10.20
C SER A 102 36.88 22.24 -11.14
N GLY A 103 35.60 22.51 -10.93
CA GLY A 103 34.86 23.42 -11.79
C GLY A 103 35.35 24.86 -11.68
N LYS A 104 35.07 25.66 -12.71
CA LYS A 104 35.53 27.05 -12.83
C LYS A 104 34.71 28.05 -12.03
N THR A 105 33.50 27.65 -11.63
CA THR A 105 32.51 28.47 -10.93
C THR A 105 32.49 28.14 -9.44
N LYS A 106 32.05 29.08 -8.60
CA LYS A 106 31.85 28.82 -7.18
C LYS A 106 30.49 28.15 -6.98
N LEU A 107 30.48 27.00 -6.30
CA LEU A 107 29.25 26.33 -5.89
C LEU A 107 28.53 27.16 -4.81
N ALA A 108 27.23 27.32 -4.98
CA ALA A 108 26.30 28.01 -4.07
C ALA A 108 25.40 27.01 -3.32
N GLY A 109 25.73 25.72 -3.34
CA GLY A 109 24.89 24.66 -2.77
C GLY A 109 23.90 24.12 -3.78
N GLY A 110 22.70 23.78 -3.34
CA GLY A 110 21.65 23.28 -4.22
C GLY A 110 20.53 22.56 -3.49
N THR A 111 19.82 21.67 -4.20
CA THR A 111 18.72 20.88 -3.62
C THR A 111 18.82 19.40 -3.98
N LEU A 112 18.43 18.55 -3.03
CA LEU A 112 18.18 17.13 -3.25
C LEU A 112 16.71 16.86 -2.97
N GLU A 113 15.96 16.52 -4.01
CA GLU A 113 14.58 16.07 -3.92
C GLU A 113 14.53 14.56 -4.10
N ALA A 114 13.82 13.85 -3.22
CA ALA A 114 13.63 12.41 -3.32
C ALA A 114 12.14 12.07 -3.14
N GLY A 115 11.69 11.07 -3.90
CA GLY A 115 10.31 10.63 -3.86
C GLY A 115 10.09 9.36 -4.67
N TYR A 116 8.83 9.13 -5.03
CA TYR A 116 8.41 7.94 -5.76
C TYR A 116 7.50 8.31 -6.91
N GLN A 117 7.58 7.55 -7.99
CA GLN A 117 6.65 7.62 -9.11
C GLN A 117 5.79 6.37 -9.08
N ILE A 118 4.48 6.57 -9.19
CA ILE A 118 3.50 5.48 -9.22
C ILE A 118 2.75 5.56 -10.54
N GLY A 119 2.85 4.51 -11.34
CA GLY A 119 2.06 4.29 -12.54
C GLY A 119 0.91 3.34 -12.25
N CYS A 120 -0.32 3.77 -12.51
CA CYS A 120 -1.47 2.87 -12.58
C CYS A 120 -1.70 2.52 -14.04
N GLY A 121 -1.76 1.23 -14.41
CA GLY A 121 -2.00 0.86 -15.81
C GLY A 121 -3.38 1.31 -16.32
N ILE A 122 -4.37 1.26 -15.44
CA ILE A 122 -5.76 1.69 -15.70
C ILE A 122 -6.22 2.50 -14.49
N THR A 123 -6.86 3.64 -14.75
CA THR A 123 -7.56 4.39 -13.71
C THR A 123 -9.07 4.20 -13.82
N GLY A 124 -9.70 3.91 -12.68
CA GLY A 124 -11.15 3.76 -12.57
C GLY A 124 -11.84 5.11 -12.77
N GLY A 125 -12.69 5.21 -13.78
CA GLY A 125 -13.59 6.33 -14.01
C GLY A 125 -14.98 6.10 -13.42
N PRO A 126 -15.95 6.98 -13.70
CA PRO A 126 -17.29 6.89 -13.13
C PRO A 126 -17.96 5.57 -13.55
N VAL A 127 -18.66 4.97 -12.58
CA VAL A 127 -19.57 3.85 -12.83
C VAL A 127 -20.94 4.46 -13.07
N GLU A 128 -21.42 4.37 -14.31
CA GLU A 128 -22.74 4.82 -14.70
C GLU A 128 -23.70 3.64 -14.72
N LEU A 129 -24.72 3.70 -13.87
CA LEU A 129 -25.84 2.77 -13.87
C LEU A 129 -26.95 3.35 -14.75
N MET A 130 -27.08 2.83 -15.97
CA MET A 130 -28.18 3.16 -16.87
C MET A 130 -29.29 2.14 -16.67
N GLY A 131 -30.38 2.53 -15.98
CA GLY A 131 -31.59 1.72 -15.85
C GLY A 131 -32.68 2.21 -16.80
N GLY A 132 -33.38 1.29 -17.45
CA GLY A 132 -34.52 1.58 -18.32
C GLY A 132 -35.63 0.54 -18.18
N VAL A 133 -36.88 0.98 -18.36
CA VAL A 133 -38.04 0.09 -18.44
C VAL A 133 -38.44 -0.01 -19.91
N SER A 134 -38.49 -1.22 -20.45
CA SER A 134 -38.95 -1.49 -21.81
C SER A 134 -40.37 -2.04 -21.79
N LEU A 135 -41.24 -1.50 -22.63
CA LEU A 135 -42.58 -2.03 -22.88
C LEU A 135 -42.64 -2.46 -24.34
N GLN A 136 -42.70 -3.77 -24.58
CA GLN A 136 -42.84 -4.34 -25.92
C GLN A 136 -44.30 -4.75 -26.15
N PRO A 137 -45.07 -3.98 -26.94
CA PRO A 137 -46.37 -4.44 -27.40
C PRO A 137 -46.18 -5.55 -28.44
N SER A 138 -46.98 -6.61 -28.37
CA SER A 138 -46.99 -7.71 -29.34
C SER A 138 -48.41 -8.22 -29.58
N ILE A 139 -48.68 -8.73 -30.78
CA ILE A 139 -49.95 -9.35 -31.11
C ILE A 139 -49.74 -10.85 -31.22
N SER A 140 -50.48 -11.61 -30.42
CA SER A 140 -50.41 -13.07 -30.44
C SER A 140 -50.99 -13.64 -31.75
N MET A 141 -50.65 -14.88 -32.09
CA MET A 141 -51.18 -15.58 -33.25
C MET A 141 -52.72 -15.66 -33.30
N ALA A 142 -53.40 -15.48 -32.16
CA ALA A 142 -54.86 -15.43 -32.06
C ALA A 142 -55.46 -14.01 -32.26
N GLY A 143 -54.64 -13.02 -32.64
CA GLY A 143 -55.08 -11.63 -32.85
C GLY A 143 -55.32 -10.83 -31.57
N VAL A 144 -54.96 -11.38 -30.40
CA VAL A 144 -55.14 -10.70 -29.12
C VAL A 144 -53.93 -9.81 -28.82
N PRO A 145 -54.12 -8.49 -28.55
CA PRO A 145 -53.06 -7.60 -28.11
C PRO A 145 -52.51 -8.03 -26.76
N SER A 146 -51.19 -8.02 -26.61
CA SER A 146 -50.49 -8.28 -25.36
C SER A 146 -49.30 -7.32 -25.23
N ALA A 147 -48.86 -7.03 -24.01
CA ALA A 147 -47.68 -6.21 -23.77
C ALA A 147 -46.80 -6.92 -22.74
N SER A 148 -45.50 -7.00 -23.02
CA SER A 148 -44.52 -7.46 -22.04
C SER A 148 -43.72 -6.27 -21.53
N ALA A 149 -43.52 -6.22 -20.22
CA ALA A 149 -42.66 -5.25 -19.57
C ALA A 149 -41.36 -5.94 -19.17
N GLY A 150 -40.23 -5.27 -19.42
CA GLY A 150 -38.90 -5.69 -19.01
C GLY A 150 -38.20 -4.55 -18.29
N VAL A 151 -37.34 -4.90 -17.34
CA VAL A 151 -36.39 -3.96 -16.73
C VAL A 151 -35.02 -4.29 -17.27
N VAL A 152 -34.35 -3.30 -17.86
CA VAL A 152 -33.01 -3.44 -18.40
C VAL A 152 -32.08 -2.52 -17.60
N GLY A 153 -31.05 -3.10 -17.00
CA GLY A 153 -29.96 -2.35 -16.37
C GLY A 153 -28.68 -2.55 -17.16
N GLN A 154 -27.98 -1.47 -17.49
CA GLN A 154 -26.65 -1.49 -18.06
C GLN A 154 -25.70 -0.76 -17.11
N ILE A 155 -24.62 -1.44 -16.72
CA ILE A 155 -23.52 -0.83 -15.96
C ILE A 155 -22.43 -0.46 -16.97
N LYS A 156 -22.17 0.83 -17.13
CA LYS A 156 -21.00 1.32 -17.87
C LYS A 156 -19.91 1.68 -16.89
N VAL A 157 -18.74 1.06 -17.05
CA VAL A 157 -17.54 1.42 -16.30
C VAL A 157 -16.66 2.24 -17.22
N GLY A 158 -16.52 3.54 -16.93
CA GLY A 158 -15.55 4.36 -17.64
C GLY A 158 -14.15 3.98 -17.18
N LEU A 159 -13.30 3.44 -18.05
CA LEU A 159 -11.88 3.23 -17.76
C LEU A 159 -11.08 4.32 -18.47
N ARG A 160 -10.12 4.93 -17.76
CA ARG A 160 -9.19 5.90 -18.34
C ARG A 160 -7.80 5.28 -18.48
N PRO A 161 -7.03 5.67 -19.51
CA PRO A 161 -5.62 5.31 -19.58
C PRO A 161 -4.89 5.68 -18.29
N GLY A 162 -3.98 4.83 -17.88
CA GLY A 162 -3.10 5.04 -16.75
C GLY A 162 -2.36 6.37 -16.77
N THR A 163 -2.14 6.96 -15.60
CA THR A 163 -1.25 8.12 -15.40
C THR A 163 -0.14 7.77 -14.43
N VAL A 164 0.99 8.48 -14.57
CA VAL A 164 2.10 8.43 -13.61
C VAL A 164 1.95 9.60 -12.63
N THR A 165 1.84 9.30 -11.35
CA THR A 165 1.79 10.29 -10.27
C THR A 165 3.16 10.36 -9.60
N ILE A 166 3.68 11.58 -9.46
CA ILE A 166 4.92 11.85 -8.72
C ILE A 166 4.54 12.20 -7.28
N VAL A 167 5.10 11.46 -6.33
CA VAL A 167 4.93 11.66 -4.89
C VAL A 167 6.26 12.17 -4.33
N PRO A 168 6.45 13.50 -4.24
CA PRO A 168 7.63 14.07 -3.61
C PRO A 168 7.55 13.83 -2.10
N VAL A 169 8.58 13.19 -1.54
CA VAL A 169 8.60 12.85 -0.10
C VAL A 169 9.40 13.90 0.68
N ASN A 170 10.56 14.30 0.17
CA ASN A 170 11.38 15.30 0.82
C ASN A 170 12.20 16.08 -0.19
N LYS A 171 12.37 17.37 0.08
CA LYS A 171 13.29 18.24 -0.63
C LYS A 171 14.19 18.94 0.38
N LYS A 172 15.50 18.71 0.25
CA LYS A 172 16.50 19.25 1.16
C LYS A 172 17.42 20.21 0.41
N SER A 173 17.42 21.48 0.83
CA SER A 173 18.47 22.42 0.43
C SER A 173 19.75 22.17 1.24
N PHE A 174 20.90 22.33 0.60
CA PHE A 174 22.20 22.14 1.22
C PHE A 174 23.20 23.20 0.73
N GLU A 175 24.14 23.53 1.61
CA GLU A 175 25.32 24.32 1.28
C GLU A 175 26.51 23.37 1.17
N GLY A 176 27.33 23.49 0.12
CA GLY A 176 28.51 22.65 -0.10
C GLY A 176 28.36 21.67 -1.27
N THR A 177 28.98 20.48 -1.16
CA THR A 177 29.15 19.55 -2.28
C THR A 177 28.35 18.26 -2.15
N THR A 178 27.77 17.95 -0.98
CA THR A 178 27.03 16.69 -0.78
C THR A 178 25.75 16.92 0.00
N SER A 179 24.75 16.10 -0.29
CA SER A 179 23.47 16.09 0.42
C SER A 179 22.97 14.66 0.55
N ARG A 180 22.25 14.38 1.63
CA ARG A 180 21.60 13.10 1.87
C ARG A 180 20.19 13.33 2.40
N THR A 181 19.26 12.55 1.88
CA THR A 181 17.92 12.37 2.45
C THR A 181 17.66 10.89 2.66
N THR A 182 17.20 10.53 3.85
CA THR A 182 16.79 9.16 4.18
C THR A 182 15.29 9.16 4.43
N ILE A 183 14.60 8.26 3.74
CA ILE A 183 13.18 7.99 3.86
C ILE A 183 13.04 6.64 4.57
N THR A 184 12.21 6.57 5.60
CA THR A 184 12.00 5.33 6.37
C THR A 184 10.52 5.18 6.68
N GLY A 185 9.93 4.07 6.23
CA GLY A 185 8.54 3.71 6.54
C GLY A 185 7.52 4.73 6.04
N PHE A 186 7.81 5.46 4.96
CA PHE A 186 6.87 6.44 4.42
C PHE A 186 5.71 5.72 3.74
N ARG A 187 4.48 6.10 4.07
CA ARG A 187 3.27 5.42 3.58
C ARG A 187 2.69 6.17 2.40
N ILE A 188 2.66 5.54 1.22
CA ILE A 188 2.09 6.11 0.01
C ILE A 188 0.79 5.41 -0.33
N LYS A 189 -0.28 6.18 -0.51
CA LYS A 189 -1.59 5.69 -0.91
C LYS A 189 -1.96 6.26 -2.28
N ILE A 190 -2.50 5.41 -3.16
CA ILE A 190 -3.15 5.81 -4.40
C ILE A 190 -4.50 5.14 -4.55
N ASP A 191 -5.52 5.90 -4.93
CA ASP A 191 -6.88 5.42 -5.17
C ASP A 191 -7.20 5.38 -6.67
N GLY A 192 -8.16 4.54 -7.06
CA GLY A 192 -8.60 4.43 -8.45
C GLY A 192 -7.61 3.67 -9.36
N CYS A 193 -6.58 3.05 -8.81
CA CYS A 193 -5.64 2.20 -9.52
C CYS A 193 -6.25 0.80 -9.74
N VAL A 194 -6.76 0.56 -10.94
CA VAL A 194 -7.41 -0.73 -11.28
C VAL A 194 -6.38 -1.66 -11.91
N GLY A 195 -6.23 -2.85 -11.33
CA GLY A 195 -5.29 -3.86 -11.82
C GLY A 195 -3.87 -3.67 -11.34
N GLN A 196 -2.88 -3.94 -12.19
CA GLN A 196 -1.47 -3.87 -11.82
C GLN A 196 -1.01 -2.42 -11.67
N SER A 197 -0.16 -2.21 -10.69
CA SER A 197 0.49 -0.94 -10.38
C SER A 197 2.01 -1.07 -10.48
N PHE A 198 2.66 0.05 -10.79
CA PHE A 198 4.10 0.13 -10.94
C PHE A 198 4.60 1.24 -10.05
N ILE A 199 5.65 0.99 -9.29
CA ILE A 199 6.27 1.99 -8.43
C ILE A 199 7.79 1.96 -8.61
N ARG A 200 8.40 3.14 -8.64
CA ARG A 200 9.85 3.32 -8.59
C ARG A 200 10.21 4.53 -7.77
N SER A 201 11.39 4.52 -7.16
CA SER A 201 11.94 5.71 -6.53
C SER A 201 12.51 6.67 -7.59
N TYR A 202 12.61 7.94 -7.23
CA TYR A 202 13.39 8.93 -7.96
C TYR A 202 14.12 9.84 -6.99
N ALA A 203 15.25 10.38 -7.44
CA ALA A 203 15.87 11.51 -6.77
C ALA A 203 16.42 12.51 -7.78
N THR A 204 16.09 13.77 -7.60
CA THR A 204 16.57 14.88 -8.42
C THR A 204 17.56 15.69 -7.59
N PHE A 205 18.79 15.76 -8.08
CA PHE A 205 19.86 16.54 -7.48
C PHE A 205 20.16 17.75 -8.36
N THR A 206 20.02 18.93 -7.77
CA THR A 206 20.34 20.20 -8.40
C THR A 206 21.54 20.79 -7.68
N SER A 207 22.58 21.12 -8.44
CA SER A 207 23.71 21.93 -7.99
C SER A 207 23.55 23.33 -8.55
N SER A 208 23.74 24.33 -7.70
CA SER A 208 23.61 25.74 -8.06
C SER A 208 24.95 26.45 -7.97
N THR A 209 25.18 27.38 -8.89
CA THR A 209 26.24 28.39 -8.85
C THR A 209 25.60 29.77 -8.73
N GLU A 210 26.37 30.84 -8.92
CA GLU A 210 25.82 32.20 -8.97
C GLU A 210 24.82 32.39 -10.13
N ASN A 211 25.05 31.74 -11.28
CA ASN A 211 24.31 32.01 -12.52
C ASN A 211 23.82 30.74 -13.25
N THR A 212 24.06 29.54 -12.70
CA THR A 212 23.68 28.27 -13.33
C THR A 212 23.07 27.30 -12.33
N ASP A 213 22.13 26.49 -12.80
CA ASP A 213 21.61 25.32 -12.11
C ASP A 213 21.83 24.08 -12.99
N ASP A 214 22.55 23.11 -12.47
CA ASP A 214 22.80 21.84 -13.13
C ASP A 214 21.99 20.75 -12.42
N VAL A 215 21.20 19.99 -13.20
CA VAL A 215 20.23 19.03 -12.66
C VAL A 215 20.53 17.64 -13.18
N VAL A 216 20.68 16.68 -12.26
CA VAL A 216 20.82 15.25 -12.57
C VAL A 216 19.77 14.46 -11.79
N THR A 217 19.30 13.37 -12.38
CA THR A 217 18.21 12.57 -11.80
C THR A 217 18.61 11.10 -11.72
N TYR A 218 18.31 10.48 -10.59
CA TYR A 218 18.33 9.05 -10.35
C TYR A 218 16.93 8.48 -10.55
N MET A 219 16.83 7.34 -11.23
CA MET A 219 15.59 6.59 -11.44
C MET A 219 15.81 5.16 -10.96
N GLY A 220 15.08 4.76 -9.91
CA GLY A 220 15.16 3.41 -9.37
C GLY A 220 14.56 2.35 -10.29
N VAL A 221 14.83 1.08 -9.96
CA VAL A 221 14.19 -0.06 -10.63
C VAL A 221 12.69 0.00 -10.43
N THR A 222 11.91 -0.40 -11.44
CA THR A 222 10.45 -0.41 -11.33
C THR A 222 9.97 -1.73 -10.74
N LYS A 223 9.25 -1.65 -9.62
CA LYS A 223 8.55 -2.80 -9.01
C LYS A 223 7.11 -2.83 -9.49
N ALA A 224 6.71 -3.98 -10.03
CA ALA A 224 5.33 -4.30 -10.36
C ALA A 224 4.63 -4.92 -9.14
N VAL A 225 3.39 -4.50 -8.88
CA VAL A 225 2.57 -4.90 -7.73
C VAL A 225 1.11 -5.09 -8.15
#